data_AF-A0A2I2GM60-F1
#
_entry.id   AF-A0A2I2GM60-F1
#
_cell.length_a   1.000
_cell.length_b   1.000
_cell.length_c   1.000
_cell.angle_alpha   90.00
_cell.angle_beta   90.00
_cell.angle_gamma   90.00
#
_symmetry.space_group_name_H-M   'P 1'
#
loop_
_entity.id
_entity.type
_entity.pdbx_description
1 polymer ?
#
loop_
_entity_poly.entity_id
_entity_poly.type
_entity_poly.pdbx_seq_one_letter_code
_entity_poly.pdbx_strand_id
1 'polypeptide(L)'
;MLPPIPSATLAGSIRCHARVPRAGISYCRNLSDFRVRSHPQPRYSLASLNQQSAVCTSTTKPQPQSQSLYVSRGPKTRSVTTASPKPLDHYVPPKTGLISHLPKTWIPYAELLRLQNPIGTYCLFFPCAFSTLLATVVAQHPIAPLQVVGTTGLFFAGALIMRGAGCAVNDLLDRRFDPFVERTKFRPIARGAITPPQAVIFTGTQLLAGLGILLQFPTQCLYYGVPSLLLVGAYPLAKRVTDYPQAVLGLTFSWGAWMGFPAMGVDLLSDPSALAAATSLYLSCAAWTVFYDMVYAHMDIKDDVAAGVKSIALRHEGNAKAVLSGLAATQVGLLAAAGVAAGAGPLFYAGSCGGAAVSLAIMTARVKLRDPSNCWWWFRYGSYFTGGAITMGLFLEYLARYLEWYGEDVDGSGREDAPKVQEEL
;
A
#
# COMPACT_ATOMS: atom_id res chain seq x y z
N MET A 1 -15.35 -30.45 49.79
CA MET A 1 -16.76 -30.29 50.20
C MET A 1 -17.50 -29.52 49.11
N LEU A 2 -18.19 -30.25 48.23
CA LEU A 2 -19.46 -29.86 47.56
C LEU A 2 -20.62 -30.38 48.44
N PRO A 3 -21.94 -30.08 48.27
CA PRO A 3 -22.72 -29.51 47.14
C PRO A 3 -23.85 -28.52 47.65
N PRO A 4 -25.08 -28.31 47.08
CA PRO A 4 -25.70 -28.74 45.81
C PRO A 4 -26.52 -27.69 44.99
N ILE A 5 -26.98 -28.19 43.84
CA ILE A 5 -27.85 -27.70 42.75
C ILE A 5 -29.34 -27.57 43.17
N PRO A 6 -30.18 -26.86 42.39
CA PRO A 6 -31.50 -27.41 42.07
C PRO A 6 -31.77 -27.49 40.55
N SER A 7 -32.38 -28.60 40.17
CA SER A 7 -32.77 -29.04 38.84
C SER A 7 -34.29 -29.01 38.68
N ALA A 8 -34.79 -28.70 37.48
CA ALA A 8 -36.08 -29.19 36.99
C ALA A 8 -36.18 -29.11 35.45
N THR A 9 -36.55 -30.25 34.89
CA THR A 9 -36.69 -30.68 33.50
C THR A 9 -38.10 -30.40 32.96
N LEU A 10 -38.29 -30.18 31.64
CA LEU A 10 -39.06 -31.09 30.76
C LEU A 10 -39.21 -30.57 29.30
N ALA A 11 -38.80 -31.45 28.38
CA ALA A 11 -39.41 -31.87 27.10
C ALA A 11 -40.10 -30.88 26.13
N GLY A 12 -39.66 -30.92 24.86
CA GLY A 12 -40.41 -30.43 23.71
C GLY A 12 -39.67 -30.60 22.37
N SER A 13 -39.80 -31.78 21.77
CA SER A 13 -39.37 -32.11 20.40
C SER A 13 -40.04 -31.21 19.34
N ILE A 14 -39.37 -30.89 18.21
CA ILE A 14 -39.92 -30.91 16.83
C ILE A 14 -38.86 -30.48 15.78
N ARG A 15 -38.49 -31.46 14.96
CA ARG A 15 -38.18 -31.51 13.51
C ARG A 15 -37.26 -30.46 12.85
N CYS A 16 -36.11 -30.98 12.42
CA CYS A 16 -35.37 -30.55 11.23
C CYS A 16 -36.25 -30.62 9.97
N HIS A 17 -36.29 -29.54 9.19
CA HIS A 17 -36.67 -29.58 7.77
C HIS A 17 -35.53 -29.04 6.92
N ALA A 18 -34.80 -29.97 6.31
CA ALA A 18 -34.00 -29.71 5.13
C ALA A 18 -34.93 -29.34 3.96
N ARG A 19 -34.60 -28.30 3.20
CA ARG A 19 -35.25 -28.01 1.92
C ARG A 19 -34.20 -27.68 0.88
N VAL A 20 -33.90 -28.69 0.07
CA VAL A 20 -33.18 -28.64 -1.21
C VAL A 20 -34.13 -28.06 -2.27
N PRO A 21 -33.64 -27.28 -3.25
CA PRO A 21 -34.26 -27.19 -4.56
C PRO A 21 -33.38 -27.90 -5.61
N ARG A 22 -33.91 -29.00 -6.16
CA ARG A 22 -33.52 -29.59 -7.45
C ARG A 22 -34.57 -29.18 -8.49
N ALA A 23 -34.12 -28.59 -9.59
CA ALA A 23 -34.71 -28.66 -10.93
C ALA A 23 -33.75 -27.92 -11.88
N GLY A 24 -33.36 -28.39 -13.05
CA GLY A 24 -33.62 -29.62 -13.79
C GLY A 24 -32.59 -29.68 -14.93
N ILE A 25 -32.10 -30.88 -15.21
CA ILE A 25 -31.15 -31.17 -16.28
C ILE A 25 -31.95 -31.36 -17.57
N SER A 26 -31.55 -30.68 -18.65
CA SER A 26 -31.92 -31.02 -20.01
C SER A 26 -30.65 -31.22 -20.83
N TYR A 27 -30.45 -32.44 -21.33
CA TYR A 27 -29.30 -32.89 -22.10
C TYR A 27 -29.71 -33.06 -23.56
N CYS A 28 -28.96 -32.43 -24.47
CA CYS A 28 -28.72 -32.75 -25.89
C CYS A 28 -27.91 -31.55 -26.44
N ARG A 29 -26.84 -31.64 -27.24
CA ARG A 29 -26.21 -32.69 -28.06
C ARG A 29 -24.78 -32.21 -28.37
N ASN A 30 -23.94 -33.15 -28.79
CA ASN A 30 -22.64 -32.97 -29.46
C ASN A 30 -22.50 -31.72 -30.34
N LEU A 31 -21.30 -31.15 -30.36
CA LEU A 31 -20.59 -30.79 -31.60
C LEU A 31 -19.13 -30.41 -31.29
N SER A 32 -18.25 -31.34 -31.65
CA SER A 32 -16.88 -31.12 -32.05
C SER A 32 -16.81 -30.08 -33.19
N ASP A 33 -16.20 -28.92 -32.94
CA ASP A 33 -15.41 -28.19 -33.94
C ASP A 33 -14.71 -26.97 -33.29
N PHE A 34 -13.43 -27.13 -32.96
CA PHE A 34 -12.59 -26.02 -32.51
C PHE A 34 -11.93 -25.41 -33.74
N ARG A 35 -12.59 -24.42 -34.36
CA ARG A 35 -12.03 -23.66 -35.49
C ARG A 35 -11.58 -22.28 -35.00
N VAL A 36 -10.26 -22.08 -35.05
CA VAL A 36 -9.54 -20.82 -34.79
C VAL A 36 -10.10 -19.70 -35.69
N ARG A 37 -10.55 -18.59 -35.10
CA ARG A 37 -10.83 -17.33 -35.80
C ARG A 37 -9.81 -16.28 -35.36
N SER A 38 -8.85 -16.04 -36.23
CA SER A 38 -7.97 -14.87 -36.24
C SER A 38 -8.76 -13.64 -36.69
N HIS A 39 -8.72 -12.55 -35.91
CA HIS A 39 -9.06 -11.20 -36.39
C HIS A 39 -7.89 -10.23 -36.16
N PRO A 40 -7.74 -9.21 -37.03
CA PRO A 40 -6.46 -8.58 -37.30
C PRO A 40 -6.21 -7.32 -36.46
N GLN A 41 -4.92 -7.07 -36.23
CA GLN A 41 -4.34 -5.85 -35.64
C GLN A 41 -4.60 -4.60 -36.53
N PRO A 42 -4.86 -3.41 -35.95
CA PRO A 42 -4.78 -2.16 -36.70
C PRO A 42 -3.35 -1.60 -36.70
N ARG A 43 -2.82 -1.36 -37.91
CA ARG A 43 -1.59 -0.59 -38.16
C ARG A 43 -1.88 0.91 -38.00
N TYR A 44 -1.08 1.61 -37.21
CA TYR A 44 -1.01 3.07 -37.22
C TYR A 44 0.14 3.52 -38.12
N SER A 45 -0.17 4.37 -39.10
CA SER A 45 0.77 5.05 -39.99
C SER A 45 1.02 6.48 -39.49
N LEU A 46 2.29 6.83 -39.30
CA LEU A 46 2.78 8.18 -39.03
C LEU A 46 2.88 8.94 -40.35
N ALA A 47 2.15 10.05 -40.50
CA ALA A 47 2.39 11.01 -41.58
C ALA A 47 2.32 12.45 -41.05
N SER A 48 3.47 13.09 -41.20
CA SER A 48 3.82 14.51 -41.14
C SER A 48 2.72 15.51 -41.51
N LEU A 49 2.54 16.53 -40.65
CA LEU A 49 1.87 17.79 -40.99
C LEU A 49 2.94 18.87 -41.20
N ASN A 50 3.05 19.35 -42.44
CA ASN A 50 3.78 20.56 -42.77
C ASN A 50 2.91 21.42 -43.71
N GLN A 51 2.69 22.67 -43.27
CA GLN A 51 2.50 23.92 -44.03
C GLN A 51 1.97 23.87 -45.47
N GLN A 52 0.89 24.62 -45.76
CA GLN A 52 0.94 25.87 -46.53
C GLN A 52 -0.45 26.49 -46.77
N SER A 53 -0.43 27.82 -46.89
CA SER A 53 -1.57 28.75 -47.06
C SER A 53 -1.71 29.20 -48.53
N ALA A 54 -2.94 29.46 -49.00
CA ALA A 54 -3.32 30.39 -50.11
C ALA A 54 -4.88 30.44 -50.15
N VAL A 55 -5.61 31.55 -49.93
CA VAL A 55 -5.76 32.88 -50.59
C VAL A 55 -6.51 32.86 -51.94
N CYS A 56 -7.75 33.42 -51.90
CA CYS A 56 -8.54 34.18 -52.92
C CYS A 56 -8.80 33.58 -54.32
N THR A 57 -9.87 33.81 -55.10
CA THR A 57 -10.91 34.87 -55.24
C THR A 57 -11.91 34.36 -56.31
N SER A 58 -13.24 34.57 -56.27
CA SER A 58 -14.02 35.63 -56.97
C SER A 58 -15.39 35.00 -57.37
N THR A 59 -16.52 35.45 -56.80
CA THR A 59 -17.55 36.40 -57.30
C THR A 59 -18.38 35.99 -58.53
N THR A 60 -19.70 35.85 -58.33
CA THR A 60 -20.77 36.39 -59.20
C THR A 60 -22.08 36.57 -58.40
N LYS A 61 -22.76 37.71 -58.64
CA LYS A 61 -23.97 38.26 -57.97
C LYS A 61 -25.29 37.85 -58.74
N PRO A 62 -26.48 38.50 -58.57
CA PRO A 62 -27.49 38.32 -57.51
C PRO A 62 -29.00 38.21 -57.97
N GLN A 63 -29.90 37.89 -57.03
CA GLN A 63 -31.32 38.34 -56.86
C GLN A 63 -32.47 37.85 -57.80
N PRO A 64 -33.79 38.02 -57.47
CA PRO A 64 -34.48 38.29 -56.18
C PRO A 64 -35.83 37.52 -55.95
N GLN A 65 -36.54 37.86 -54.84
CA GLN A 65 -37.98 37.64 -54.49
C GLN A 65 -38.32 36.25 -53.87
N SER A 66 -39.13 36.06 -52.81
CA SER A 66 -40.25 36.83 -52.23
C SER A 66 -40.64 36.32 -50.81
N GLN A 67 -41.23 37.24 -50.02
CA GLN A 67 -42.33 37.09 -49.03
C GLN A 67 -42.22 36.23 -47.75
N SER A 68 -42.07 36.94 -46.63
CA SER A 68 -42.80 36.87 -45.34
C SER A 68 -43.78 35.71 -45.06
N LEU A 69 -43.57 35.03 -43.93
CA LEU A 69 -44.62 34.71 -42.95
C LEU A 69 -44.00 34.52 -41.54
N TYR A 70 -44.25 35.49 -40.67
CA TYR A 70 -43.92 35.47 -39.25
C TYR A 70 -44.87 34.53 -38.50
N VAL A 71 -44.34 33.53 -37.80
CA VAL A 71 -45.03 32.87 -36.67
C VAL A 71 -44.09 32.92 -35.48
N SER A 72 -44.40 33.81 -34.54
CA SER A 72 -43.70 33.98 -33.27
C SER A 72 -43.96 32.77 -32.36
N ARG A 73 -42.91 31.98 -32.07
CA ARG A 73 -42.84 31.10 -30.91
C ARG A 73 -41.73 31.62 -30.01
N GLY A 74 -42.12 32.28 -28.91
CA GLY A 74 -41.18 32.74 -27.89
C GLY A 74 -40.40 31.57 -27.27
N PRO A 75 -39.08 31.68 -27.06
CA PRO A 75 -38.36 30.69 -26.28
C PRO A 75 -38.70 30.89 -24.80
N LYS A 76 -39.20 29.84 -24.14
CA LYS A 76 -39.25 29.79 -22.67
C LYS A 76 -37.82 29.87 -22.14
N THR A 77 -37.44 31.03 -21.62
CA THR A 77 -36.21 31.23 -20.85
C THR A 77 -36.29 30.37 -19.60
N ARG A 78 -35.66 29.19 -19.65
CA ARG A 78 -35.39 28.39 -18.47
C ARG A 78 -34.30 29.13 -17.70
N SER A 79 -34.68 29.82 -16.63
CA SER A 79 -33.74 30.48 -15.71
C SER A 79 -32.78 29.42 -15.18
N VAL A 80 -31.56 29.41 -15.71
CA VAL A 80 -30.45 28.67 -15.12
C VAL A 80 -30.16 29.36 -13.81
N THR A 81 -30.60 28.77 -12.71
CA THR A 81 -30.14 29.15 -11.37
C THR A 81 -28.64 28.95 -11.36
N THR A 82 -27.89 30.04 -11.44
CA THR A 82 -26.44 30.05 -11.27
C THR A 82 -26.16 29.64 -9.84
N ALA A 83 -25.94 28.33 -9.64
CA ALA A 83 -25.31 27.84 -8.43
C ALA A 83 -24.00 28.62 -8.26
N SER A 84 -23.89 29.34 -7.15
CA SER A 84 -22.66 30.04 -6.77
C SER A 84 -21.47 29.09 -6.91
N PRO A 85 -20.35 29.50 -7.54
CA PRO A 85 -19.20 28.62 -7.68
C PRO A 85 -18.70 28.24 -6.29
N LYS A 86 -18.53 26.93 -6.06
CA LYS A 86 -17.88 26.44 -4.85
C LYS A 86 -16.48 27.08 -4.75
N PRO A 87 -16.15 27.78 -3.66
CA PRO A 87 -14.83 28.38 -3.54
C PRO A 87 -13.82 27.27 -3.24
N LEU A 88 -12.87 27.05 -4.16
CA LEU A 88 -11.44 26.81 -3.89
C LEU A 88 -10.68 26.50 -5.20
N ASP A 89 -10.48 27.53 -6.03
CA ASP A 89 -9.43 27.54 -7.07
C ASP A 89 -8.07 28.02 -6.52
N HIS A 90 -8.00 28.36 -5.23
CA HIS A 90 -6.81 28.93 -4.59
C HIS A 90 -6.19 27.96 -3.58
N TYR A 91 -4.88 27.74 -3.70
CA TYR A 91 -4.11 26.95 -2.74
C TYR A 91 -4.09 27.61 -1.36
N VAL A 92 -4.39 26.85 -0.31
CA VAL A 92 -4.28 27.31 1.08
C VAL A 92 -3.18 26.51 1.76
N PRO A 93 -2.12 27.16 2.29
CA PRO A 93 -1.07 26.45 2.99
C PRO A 93 -1.60 25.77 4.26
N PRO A 94 -0.96 24.68 4.72
CA PRO A 94 -1.38 23.97 5.92
C PRO A 94 -1.43 24.91 7.13
N LYS A 95 -2.60 25.02 7.77
CA LYS A 95 -2.81 25.88 8.95
C LYS A 95 -2.56 25.15 10.27
N THR A 96 -2.38 23.85 10.23
CA THR A 96 -2.27 22.97 11.40
C THR A 96 -1.17 21.92 11.19
N GLY A 97 -0.55 21.49 12.29
CA GLY A 97 0.46 20.41 12.30
C GLY A 97 1.90 20.94 12.19
N LEU A 98 2.86 20.02 12.08
CA LEU A 98 4.29 20.36 12.10
C LEU A 98 4.69 21.35 10.98
N ILE A 99 4.07 21.23 9.81
CA ILE A 99 4.41 22.05 8.64
C ILE A 99 4.00 23.53 8.83
N SER A 100 2.95 23.84 9.59
CA SER A 100 2.51 25.23 9.76
C SER A 100 3.50 26.10 10.54
N HIS A 101 4.43 25.47 11.26
CA HIS A 101 5.50 26.15 11.99
C HIS A 101 6.78 26.33 11.16
N LEU A 102 6.86 25.73 9.97
CA LEU A 102 8.04 25.85 9.11
C LEU A 102 8.09 27.22 8.41
N PRO A 103 9.29 27.70 8.03
CA PRO A 103 9.42 28.85 7.15
C PRO A 103 8.62 28.66 5.88
N LYS A 104 7.98 29.73 5.38
CA LYS A 104 7.11 29.68 4.18
C LYS A 104 7.80 29.08 2.96
N THR A 105 9.12 29.28 2.84
CA THR A 105 9.96 28.73 1.76
C THR A 105 10.17 27.21 1.85
N TRP A 106 10.03 26.62 3.04
CA TRP A 106 10.23 25.19 3.29
C TRP A 106 8.93 24.39 3.16
N ILE A 107 7.78 25.04 3.32
CA ILE A 107 6.45 24.40 3.23
C ILE A 107 6.29 23.59 1.94
N PRO A 108 6.62 24.09 0.73
CA PRO A 108 6.49 23.30 -0.49
C PRO A 108 7.31 22.00 -0.47
N TYR A 109 8.52 22.04 0.11
CA TYR A 109 9.38 20.86 0.22
C TYR A 109 8.85 19.87 1.27
N ALA A 110 8.35 20.37 2.40
CA ALA A 110 7.68 19.55 3.41
C ALA A 110 6.41 18.86 2.88
N GLU A 111 5.65 19.54 2.02
CA GLU A 111 4.51 18.96 1.32
C GLU A 111 4.93 17.95 0.24
N LEU A 112 6.07 18.19 -0.43
CA LEU A 112 6.65 17.26 -1.39
C LEU A 112 7.05 15.94 -0.70
N LEU A 113 7.62 16.04 0.50
CA LEU A 113 7.94 14.93 1.40
C LEU A 113 6.70 14.21 1.98
N ARG A 114 5.50 14.80 1.83
CA ARG A 114 4.24 14.31 2.44
C ARG A 114 4.24 14.33 3.98
N LEU A 115 4.97 15.26 4.62
CA LEU A 115 5.02 15.36 6.09
C LEU A 115 3.65 15.61 6.75
N GLN A 116 2.69 16.16 6.00
CA GLN A 116 1.31 16.40 6.45
C GLN A 116 0.51 15.09 6.59
N ASN A 117 0.84 14.10 5.74
CA ASN A 117 0.17 12.81 5.69
C ASN A 117 1.24 11.70 5.63
N PRO A 118 1.94 11.46 6.75
CA PRO A 118 3.11 10.58 6.79
C PRO A 118 2.77 9.08 6.70
N ILE A 119 1.51 8.71 6.43
CA ILE A 119 1.08 7.31 6.36
C ILE A 119 1.96 6.49 5.42
N GLY A 120 2.35 7.05 4.27
CA GLY A 120 3.25 6.36 3.34
C GLY A 120 4.66 6.11 3.90
N THR A 121 5.14 6.97 4.78
CA THR A 121 6.40 6.76 5.51
C THR A 121 6.26 5.58 6.48
N TYR A 122 5.17 5.54 7.25
CA TYR A 122 4.90 4.44 8.17
C TYR A 122 4.71 3.11 7.43
N CYS A 123 3.99 3.09 6.30
CA CYS A 123 3.83 1.88 5.49
C CYS A 123 5.17 1.34 4.96
N LEU A 124 6.13 2.22 4.64
CA LEU A 124 7.48 1.83 4.25
C LEU A 124 8.34 1.40 5.46
N PHE A 125 8.11 2.00 6.63
CA PHE A 125 8.84 1.74 7.86
C PHE A 125 8.43 0.43 8.56
N PHE A 126 7.13 0.10 8.60
CA PHE A 126 6.62 -1.05 9.34
C PHE A 126 7.33 -2.37 8.97
N PRO A 127 7.54 -2.72 7.67
CA PRO A 127 8.31 -3.90 7.30
C PRO A 127 9.73 -3.92 7.88
N CYS A 128 10.40 -2.75 7.96
CA CYS A 128 11.72 -2.64 8.59
C CYS A 128 11.66 -2.88 10.11
N ALA A 129 10.64 -2.34 10.78
CA ALA A 129 10.45 -2.56 12.21
C ALA A 129 10.14 -4.04 12.51
N PHE A 130 9.31 -4.68 11.68
CA PHE A 130 8.97 -6.09 11.86
C PHE A 130 10.19 -6.99 11.70
N SER A 131 10.99 -6.78 10.66
CA SER A 131 12.19 -7.59 10.42
C SER A 131 13.26 -7.36 11.47
N THR A 132 13.43 -6.12 11.94
CA THR A 132 14.38 -5.80 13.02
C THR A 132 14.02 -6.56 14.29
N LEU A 133 12.74 -6.58 14.68
CA LEU A 133 12.30 -7.30 15.87
C LEU A 133 12.30 -8.82 15.65
N LEU A 134 11.86 -9.32 14.49
CA LEU A 134 11.90 -10.75 14.21
C LEU A 134 13.35 -11.28 14.15
N ALA A 135 14.31 -10.47 13.69
CA ALA A 135 15.72 -10.83 13.72
C ALA A 135 16.25 -11.05 15.16
N THR A 136 15.71 -10.36 16.16
CA THR A 136 16.08 -10.60 17.57
C THR A 136 15.65 -11.98 18.08
N VAL A 137 14.63 -12.59 17.46
CA VAL A 137 14.14 -13.93 17.79
C VAL A 137 15.08 -14.99 17.22
N VAL A 138 15.64 -14.73 16.04
CA VAL A 138 16.52 -15.65 15.29
C VAL A 138 18.00 -15.51 15.69
N ALA A 139 18.40 -14.37 16.22
CA ALA A 139 19.78 -14.11 16.58
C ALA A 139 20.31 -15.10 17.64
N GLN A 140 21.54 -15.56 17.45
CA GLN A 140 22.19 -16.53 18.34
C GLN A 140 22.46 -15.96 19.75
N HIS A 141 22.58 -14.63 19.86
CA HIS A 141 22.83 -13.94 21.10
C HIS A 141 21.75 -12.89 21.38
N PRO A 142 21.40 -12.64 22.66
CA PRO A 142 20.48 -11.58 23.02
C PRO A 142 20.95 -10.23 22.49
N ILE A 143 20.10 -9.60 21.69
CA ILE A 143 20.39 -8.30 21.11
C ILE A 143 20.03 -7.20 22.12
N ALA A 144 20.97 -6.30 22.38
CA ALA A 144 20.77 -5.19 23.31
C ALA A 144 19.65 -4.23 22.86
N PRO A 145 18.82 -3.70 23.79
CA PRO A 145 17.72 -2.78 23.45
C PRO A 145 18.18 -1.54 22.70
N LEU A 146 19.37 -1.02 23.03
CA LEU A 146 19.93 0.16 22.36
C LEU A 146 20.19 -0.10 20.87
N GLN A 147 20.64 -1.31 20.50
CA GLN A 147 20.84 -1.69 19.10
C GLN A 147 19.50 -1.78 18.37
N VAL A 148 18.47 -2.38 19.00
CA VAL A 148 17.12 -2.46 18.42
C VAL A 148 16.55 -1.05 18.16
N VAL A 149 16.63 -0.17 19.16
CA VAL A 149 16.15 1.22 19.05
C VAL A 149 16.95 2.00 18.02
N GLY A 150 18.28 1.86 18.00
CA GLY A 150 19.17 2.52 17.04
C GLY A 150 18.88 2.11 15.60
N THR A 151 18.84 0.80 15.32
CA THR A 151 18.51 0.25 13.99
C THR A 151 17.12 0.66 13.54
N THR A 152 16.12 0.57 14.43
CA THR A 152 14.74 1.00 14.14
C THR A 152 14.67 2.50 13.84
N GLY A 153 15.41 3.33 14.58
CA GLY A 153 15.51 4.77 14.35
C GLY A 153 16.14 5.11 13.00
N LEU A 154 17.23 4.42 12.62
CA LEU A 154 17.85 4.55 11.30
C LEU A 154 16.89 4.15 10.18
N PHE A 155 16.15 3.04 10.34
CA PHE A 155 15.14 2.64 9.36
C PHE A 155 13.98 3.63 9.26
N PHE A 156 13.54 4.23 10.36
CA PHE A 156 12.49 5.25 10.34
C PHE A 156 12.96 6.50 9.58
N ALA A 157 14.18 6.98 9.88
CA ALA A 157 14.78 8.11 9.18
C ALA A 157 14.96 7.80 7.68
N GLY A 158 15.43 6.59 7.35
CA GLY A 158 15.56 6.11 5.98
C GLY A 158 14.21 6.07 5.26
N ALA A 159 13.17 5.52 5.89
CA ALA A 159 11.83 5.45 5.33
C ALA A 159 11.23 6.85 5.09
N LEU A 160 11.47 7.81 5.99
CA LEU A 160 11.03 9.20 5.85
C LEU A 160 11.65 9.84 4.59
N ILE A 161 12.96 9.72 4.44
CA ILE A 161 13.72 10.30 3.34
C ILE A 161 13.39 9.61 2.01
N MET A 162 13.38 8.27 2.00
CA MET A 162 13.14 7.50 0.78
C MET A 162 11.70 7.60 0.30
N ARG A 163 10.73 7.70 1.21
CA ARG A 163 9.34 8.01 0.83
C ARG A 163 9.25 9.39 0.17
N GLY A 164 9.94 10.37 0.74
CA GLY A 164 10.04 11.71 0.18
C GLY A 164 10.62 11.73 -1.23
N ALA A 165 11.73 11.01 -1.45
CA ALA A 165 12.38 10.90 -2.75
C ALA A 165 11.43 10.25 -3.78
N GLY A 166 10.76 9.16 -3.41
CA GLY A 166 9.77 8.51 -4.26
C GLY A 166 8.58 9.42 -4.60
N CYS A 167 8.10 10.23 -3.65
CA CYS A 167 7.06 11.22 -3.89
C CYS A 167 7.52 12.34 -4.83
N ALA A 168 8.76 12.82 -4.69
CA ALA A 168 9.33 13.83 -5.56
C ALA A 168 9.49 13.34 -7.01
N VAL A 169 9.97 12.10 -7.20
CA VAL A 169 10.05 11.46 -8.52
C VAL A 169 8.67 11.30 -9.15
N ASN A 170 7.70 10.81 -8.38
CA ASN A 170 6.32 10.66 -8.87
C ASN A 170 5.73 12.00 -9.31
N ASP A 171 5.81 13.05 -8.48
CA ASP A 171 5.29 14.38 -8.82
C ASP A 171 6.03 15.00 -10.01
N LEU A 172 7.32 14.70 -10.21
CA LEU A 172 8.10 15.17 -11.35
C LEU A 172 7.65 14.52 -12.67
N LEU A 173 7.30 13.23 -12.63
CA LEU A 173 6.77 12.48 -13.78
C LEU A 173 5.32 12.86 -14.09
N ASP A 174 4.51 13.12 -13.05
CA ASP A 174 3.09 13.43 -13.17
C ASP A 174 2.81 14.93 -13.34
N ARG A 175 3.84 15.79 -13.38
CA ARG A 175 3.73 17.27 -13.41
C ARG A 175 2.82 17.86 -14.49
N ARG A 176 2.61 17.16 -15.60
CA ARG A 176 1.73 17.59 -16.71
C ARG A 176 0.29 17.13 -16.52
N PHE A 177 0.06 16.10 -15.72
CA PHE A 177 -1.24 15.48 -15.48
C PHE A 177 -1.86 15.97 -14.18
N ASP A 178 -1.06 16.09 -13.12
CA ASP A 178 -1.51 16.49 -11.78
C ASP A 178 -2.34 17.81 -11.75
N PRO A 179 -2.05 18.86 -12.55
CA PRO A 179 -2.88 20.07 -12.58
C PRO A 179 -4.34 19.84 -12.98
N PHE A 180 -4.64 18.74 -13.68
CA PHE A 180 -5.98 18.41 -14.18
C PHE A 180 -6.76 17.45 -13.27
N VAL A 181 -6.19 17.04 -12.13
CA VAL A 181 -6.79 16.08 -11.20
C VAL A 181 -7.11 16.78 -9.88
N GLU A 182 -8.36 16.73 -9.43
CA GLU A 182 -8.84 17.48 -8.26
C GLU A 182 -8.01 17.21 -6.99
N ARG A 183 -7.61 15.95 -6.79
CA ARG A 183 -6.80 15.53 -5.63
C ARG A 183 -5.36 16.02 -5.68
N THR A 184 -4.79 16.25 -6.87
CA THR A 184 -3.35 16.45 -7.05
C THR A 184 -2.98 17.81 -7.65
N LYS A 185 -3.95 18.61 -8.09
CA LYS A 185 -3.76 19.95 -8.65
C LYS A 185 -2.97 20.91 -7.76
N PHE A 186 -3.06 20.71 -6.43
CA PHE A 186 -2.36 21.54 -5.45
C PHE A 186 -1.02 20.98 -4.99
N ARG A 187 -0.48 19.92 -5.61
CA ARG A 187 0.88 19.44 -5.29
C ARG A 187 1.93 20.51 -5.62
N PRO A 188 3.06 20.56 -4.89
CA PRO A 188 4.05 21.64 -5.03
C PRO A 188 4.57 21.84 -6.45
N ILE A 189 4.87 20.76 -7.18
CA ILE A 189 5.35 20.82 -8.57
C ILE A 189 4.21 21.19 -9.52
N ALA A 190 3.02 20.64 -9.32
CA ALA A 190 1.85 20.89 -10.18
C ALA A 190 1.38 22.36 -10.12
N ARG A 191 1.37 22.96 -8.93
CA ARG A 191 1.01 24.38 -8.74
C ARG A 191 2.14 25.37 -9.02
N GLY A 192 3.32 24.89 -9.43
CA GLY A 192 4.50 25.72 -9.71
C GLY A 192 5.24 26.27 -8.49
N ALA A 193 4.97 25.78 -7.27
CA ALA A 193 5.69 26.21 -6.06
C ALA A 193 7.11 25.64 -5.97
N ILE A 194 7.39 24.54 -6.67
CA ILE A 194 8.72 23.97 -6.86
C ILE A 194 8.94 23.77 -8.36
N THR A 195 10.02 24.30 -8.89
CA THR A 195 10.40 24.10 -10.30
C THR A 195 10.98 22.70 -10.53
N PRO A 196 10.88 22.12 -11.74
CA PRO A 196 11.46 20.80 -12.02
C PRO A 196 12.96 20.68 -11.68
N PRO A 197 13.85 21.66 -11.96
CA PRO A 197 15.25 21.59 -11.53
C PRO A 197 15.40 21.55 -10.00
N GLN A 198 14.62 22.35 -9.26
CA GLN A 198 14.63 22.31 -7.79
C GLN A 198 14.18 20.95 -7.25
N ALA A 199 13.16 20.34 -7.86
CA ALA A 199 12.69 19.01 -7.49
C ALA A 199 13.74 17.93 -7.74
N VAL A 200 14.49 18.01 -8.86
CA VAL A 200 15.60 17.09 -9.16
C VAL A 200 16.73 17.23 -8.15
N ILE A 201 17.17 18.46 -7.85
CA ILE A 201 18.20 18.72 -6.84
C ILE A 201 17.76 18.18 -5.48
N PHE A 202 16.52 18.49 -5.07
CA PHE A 202 15.97 18.02 -3.81
C PHE A 202 15.87 16.49 -3.74
N THR A 203 15.48 15.84 -4.83
CA THR A 203 15.50 14.37 -4.92
C THR A 203 16.92 13.84 -4.76
N GLY A 204 17.90 14.43 -5.45
CA GLY A 204 19.32 14.08 -5.31
C GLY A 204 19.82 14.20 -3.87
N THR A 205 19.47 15.29 -3.16
CA THR A 205 19.83 15.46 -1.76
C THR A 205 19.23 14.40 -0.84
N GLN A 206 17.98 13.98 -1.09
CA GLN A 206 17.35 12.90 -0.34
C GLN A 206 18.00 11.55 -0.62
N LEU A 207 18.35 11.25 -1.88
CA LEU A 207 19.04 10.01 -2.22
C LEU A 207 20.43 9.93 -1.58
N LEU A 208 21.17 11.04 -1.55
CA LEU A 208 22.45 11.13 -0.86
C LEU A 208 22.30 10.96 0.66
N ALA A 209 21.28 11.58 1.27
CA ALA A 209 21.00 11.39 2.69
C ALA A 209 20.57 9.94 3.00
N GLY A 210 19.76 9.34 2.14
CA GLY A 210 19.37 7.92 2.23
C GLY A 210 20.57 6.99 2.10
N LEU A 211 21.52 7.29 1.20
CA LEU A 211 22.78 6.57 1.11
C LEU A 211 23.61 6.73 2.39
N GLY A 212 23.69 7.93 2.96
CA GLY A 212 24.36 8.18 4.24
C GLY A 212 23.77 7.37 5.40
N ILE A 213 22.46 7.14 5.41
CA ILE A 213 21.82 6.22 6.37
C ILE A 213 22.18 4.76 6.04
N LEU A 214 22.12 4.37 4.77
CA LEU A 214 22.41 3.00 4.35
C LEU A 214 23.85 2.58 4.70
N LEU A 215 24.81 3.50 4.58
CA LEU A 215 26.23 3.28 4.92
C LEU A 215 26.49 3.16 6.45
N GLN A 216 25.52 3.49 7.29
CA GLN A 216 25.62 3.25 8.74
C GLN A 216 25.23 1.82 9.12
N PHE A 217 24.60 1.07 8.23
CA PHE A 217 24.33 -0.36 8.42
C PHE A 217 25.54 -1.22 8.04
N PRO A 218 25.59 -2.48 8.50
CA PRO A 218 26.58 -3.44 8.04
C PRO A 218 26.62 -3.57 6.50
N THR A 219 27.79 -3.81 5.93
CA THR A 219 27.99 -3.92 4.46
C THR A 219 27.04 -4.92 3.81
N GLN A 220 26.62 -5.97 4.53
CA GLN A 220 25.63 -6.93 4.07
C GLN A 220 24.31 -6.26 3.63
N CYS A 221 23.86 -5.22 4.34
CA CYS A 221 22.66 -4.47 3.97
C CYS A 221 22.78 -3.82 2.58
N LEU A 222 23.97 -3.50 2.10
CA LEU A 222 24.16 -3.03 0.72
C LEU A 222 23.82 -4.13 -0.29
N TYR A 223 24.29 -5.36 -0.07
CA TYR A 223 24.03 -6.48 -0.97
C TYR A 223 22.55 -6.86 -1.01
N TYR A 224 21.86 -6.83 0.13
CA TYR A 224 20.41 -7.06 0.18
C TYR A 224 19.58 -5.86 -0.29
N GLY A 225 20.09 -4.64 -0.13
CA GLY A 225 19.38 -3.41 -0.48
C GLY A 225 19.42 -3.08 -1.97
N VAL A 226 20.55 -3.24 -2.65
CA VAL A 226 20.73 -2.87 -4.06
C VAL A 226 19.70 -3.52 -5.01
N PRO A 227 19.36 -4.81 -4.89
CA PRO A 227 18.35 -5.43 -5.75
C PRO A 227 16.97 -4.77 -5.66
N SER A 228 16.64 -4.07 -4.57
CA SER A 228 15.37 -3.36 -4.41
C SER A 228 15.20 -2.26 -5.46
N LEU A 229 16.30 -1.69 -5.98
CA LEU A 229 16.28 -0.62 -6.97
C LEU A 229 15.62 -1.05 -8.28
N LEU A 230 15.68 -2.34 -8.62
CA LEU A 230 14.99 -2.90 -9.78
C LEU A 230 13.47 -2.74 -9.64
N LEU A 231 12.92 -3.04 -8.45
CA LEU A 231 11.49 -2.89 -8.17
C LEU A 231 11.08 -1.42 -8.08
N VAL A 232 11.90 -0.59 -7.44
CA VAL A 232 11.67 0.87 -7.35
C VAL A 232 11.61 1.48 -8.75
N GLY A 233 12.52 1.10 -9.66
CA GLY A 233 12.53 1.55 -11.05
C GLY A 233 11.38 0.98 -11.88
N ALA A 234 10.96 -0.26 -11.61
CA ALA A 234 9.86 -0.92 -12.33
C ALA A 234 8.47 -0.41 -11.93
N TYR A 235 8.27 0.03 -10.68
CA TYR A 235 6.95 0.43 -10.18
C TYR A 235 6.25 1.54 -10.99
N PRO A 236 6.92 2.64 -11.41
CA PRO A 236 6.30 3.65 -12.28
C PRO A 236 5.81 3.08 -13.62
N LEU A 237 6.51 2.08 -14.16
CA LEU A 237 6.14 1.40 -15.40
C LEU A 237 4.96 0.45 -15.19
N ALA A 238 4.87 -0.19 -14.00
CA ALA A 238 3.79 -1.13 -13.67
C ALA A 238 2.40 -0.53 -13.88
N LYS A 239 2.22 0.74 -13.51
CA LYS A 239 0.95 1.47 -13.72
C LYS A 239 0.49 1.54 -15.18
N ARG A 240 1.40 1.36 -16.14
CA ARG A 240 1.12 1.46 -17.58
C ARG A 240 0.92 0.11 -18.26
N VAL A 241 1.33 -0.98 -17.61
CA VAL A 241 1.39 -2.32 -18.25
C VAL A 241 0.55 -3.37 -17.56
N THR A 242 0.11 -3.15 -16.32
CA THR A 242 -0.68 -4.13 -15.55
C THR A 242 -1.85 -3.49 -14.82
N ASP A 243 -2.88 -4.30 -14.57
CA ASP A 243 -4.06 -3.94 -13.77
C ASP A 243 -3.80 -4.07 -12.26
N TYR A 244 -2.62 -4.61 -11.90
CA TYR A 244 -2.21 -4.87 -10.51
C TYR A 244 -0.92 -4.12 -10.14
N PRO A 245 -0.82 -2.80 -10.37
CA PRO A 245 0.35 -2.03 -9.91
C PRO A 245 0.57 -2.14 -8.39
N GLN A 246 -0.48 -2.45 -7.63
CA GLN A 246 -0.44 -2.72 -6.19
C GLN A 246 0.45 -3.91 -5.84
N ALA A 247 0.53 -4.94 -6.69
CA ALA A 247 1.40 -6.08 -6.45
C ALA A 247 2.89 -5.67 -6.54
N VAL A 248 3.25 -4.88 -7.55
CA VAL A 248 4.61 -4.34 -7.70
C VAL A 248 4.93 -3.35 -6.58
N LEU A 249 3.95 -2.53 -6.19
CA LEU A 249 4.07 -1.66 -5.01
C LEU A 249 4.33 -2.47 -3.75
N GLY A 250 3.58 -3.57 -3.55
CA GLY A 250 3.72 -4.46 -2.41
C GLY A 250 5.10 -5.06 -2.29
N LEU A 251 5.66 -5.55 -3.39
CA LEU A 251 7.04 -6.03 -3.42
C LEU A 251 8.04 -4.92 -3.10
N THR A 252 7.82 -3.71 -3.62
CA THR A 252 8.72 -2.57 -3.41
C THR A 252 8.69 -2.07 -1.95
N PHE A 253 7.49 -1.88 -1.39
CA PHE A 253 7.31 -1.34 -0.03
C PHE A 253 7.69 -2.34 1.05
N SER A 254 7.58 -3.62 0.75
CA SER A 254 7.86 -4.68 1.72
C SER A 254 9.35 -5.00 1.84
N TRP A 255 10.23 -4.42 1.02
CA TRP A 255 11.65 -4.77 0.99
C TRP A 255 12.34 -4.63 2.36
N GLY A 256 11.85 -3.70 3.20
CA GLY A 256 12.26 -3.57 4.60
C GLY A 256 12.15 -4.85 5.42
N ALA A 257 11.26 -5.77 5.07
CA ALA A 257 11.09 -7.07 5.72
C ALA A 257 12.33 -7.98 5.62
N TRP A 258 13.25 -7.70 4.69
CA TRP A 258 14.55 -8.37 4.61
C TRP A 258 15.62 -7.64 5.41
N MET A 259 15.60 -6.31 5.35
CA MET A 259 16.73 -5.47 5.75
C MET A 259 17.06 -5.52 7.24
N GLY A 260 16.08 -5.81 8.10
CA GLY A 260 16.29 -5.91 9.54
C GLY A 260 17.21 -7.05 9.94
N PHE A 261 17.20 -8.18 9.23
CA PHE A 261 18.04 -9.34 9.54
C PHE A 261 19.55 -9.03 9.45
N PRO A 262 20.10 -8.63 8.28
CA PRO A 262 21.51 -8.29 8.19
C PRO A 262 21.88 -7.05 9.01
N ALA A 263 20.93 -6.12 9.25
CA ALA A 263 21.17 -4.96 10.12
C ALA A 263 21.37 -5.35 11.58
N MET A 264 20.81 -6.50 11.99
CA MET A 264 20.94 -7.07 13.32
C MET A 264 21.98 -8.20 13.40
N GLY A 265 22.77 -8.40 12.34
CA GLY A 265 23.84 -9.40 12.30
C GLY A 265 23.39 -10.81 11.94
N VAL A 266 22.15 -10.98 11.47
CA VAL A 266 21.63 -12.27 10.99
C VAL A 266 21.81 -12.37 9.48
N ASP A 267 22.71 -13.25 9.03
CA ASP A 267 22.90 -13.49 7.60
C ASP A 267 21.89 -14.53 7.08
N LEU A 268 21.04 -14.08 6.17
CA LEU A 268 19.94 -14.87 5.60
C LEU A 268 20.43 -15.98 4.69
N LEU A 269 21.59 -15.82 4.02
CA LEU A 269 22.08 -16.84 3.09
C LEU A 269 22.75 -18.01 3.82
N SER A 270 23.24 -17.79 5.04
CA SER A 270 23.85 -18.85 5.86
C SER A 270 22.84 -19.64 6.70
N ASP A 271 21.67 -19.07 6.97
CA ASP A 271 20.66 -19.67 7.84
C ASP A 271 19.34 -19.90 7.09
N PRO A 272 19.00 -21.15 6.71
CA PRO A 272 17.75 -21.48 6.04
C PRO A 272 16.49 -21.11 6.84
N SER A 273 16.56 -21.13 8.18
CA SER A 273 15.44 -20.77 9.05
C SER A 273 15.20 -19.26 9.02
N ALA A 274 16.25 -18.47 9.12
CA ALA A 274 16.22 -17.02 8.95
C ALA A 274 15.70 -16.64 7.56
N LEU A 275 16.17 -17.31 6.51
CA LEU A 275 15.71 -17.09 5.13
C LEU A 275 14.22 -17.36 4.99
N ALA A 276 13.73 -18.48 5.53
CA ALA A 276 12.32 -18.82 5.50
C ALA A 276 11.49 -17.79 6.27
N ALA A 277 11.93 -17.39 7.46
CA ALA A 277 11.27 -16.36 8.27
C ALA A 277 11.17 -15.02 7.54
N ALA A 278 12.28 -14.55 6.98
CA ALA A 278 12.33 -13.28 6.24
C ALA A 278 11.50 -13.33 4.95
N THR A 279 11.52 -14.46 4.21
CA THR A 279 10.69 -14.66 3.02
C THR A 279 9.20 -14.61 3.35
N SER A 280 8.79 -15.36 4.37
CA SER A 280 7.40 -15.40 4.82
C SER A 280 6.94 -14.03 5.34
N LEU A 281 7.79 -13.31 6.08
CA LEU A 281 7.50 -11.96 6.54
C LEU A 281 7.38 -10.98 5.36
N TYR A 282 8.28 -11.06 4.38
CA TYR A 282 8.24 -10.24 3.18
C TYR A 282 6.97 -10.45 2.37
N LEU A 283 6.59 -11.70 2.12
CA LEU A 283 5.35 -12.03 1.40
C LEU A 283 4.11 -11.63 2.21
N SER A 284 4.15 -11.75 3.54
CA SER A 284 3.10 -11.24 4.42
C SER A 284 2.94 -9.72 4.26
N CYS A 285 4.03 -8.96 4.34
CA CYS A 285 4.02 -7.51 4.14
C CYS A 285 3.55 -7.12 2.73
N ALA A 286 3.91 -7.90 1.71
CA ALA A 286 3.48 -7.66 0.34
C ALA A 286 1.96 -7.86 0.19
N ALA A 287 1.41 -8.95 0.75
CA ALA A 287 -0.03 -9.19 0.80
C ALA A 287 -0.77 -8.09 1.57
N TRP A 288 -0.22 -7.64 2.70
CA TRP A 288 -0.75 -6.52 3.47
C TRP A 288 -0.75 -5.21 2.66
N THR A 289 0.31 -4.96 1.90
CA THR A 289 0.42 -3.77 1.05
C THR A 289 -0.63 -3.78 -0.05
N VAL A 290 -0.81 -4.91 -0.72
CA VAL A 290 -1.90 -5.05 -1.69
C VAL A 290 -3.26 -4.84 -1.01
N PHE A 291 -3.46 -5.34 0.20
CA PHE A 291 -4.71 -5.16 0.96
C PHE A 291 -5.03 -3.68 1.22
N TYR A 292 -4.13 -2.93 1.86
CA TYR A 292 -4.44 -1.54 2.21
C TYR A 292 -4.45 -0.64 0.97
N ASP A 293 -3.61 -0.92 -0.03
CA ASP A 293 -3.53 -0.11 -1.25
C ASP A 293 -4.71 -0.39 -2.18
N MET A 294 -5.29 -1.59 -2.13
CA MET A 294 -6.59 -1.87 -2.74
C MET A 294 -7.69 -1.02 -2.10
N VAL A 295 -7.74 -0.89 -0.77
CA VAL A 295 -8.69 0.02 -0.10
C VAL A 295 -8.48 1.47 -0.53
N TYR A 296 -7.21 1.90 -0.62
CA TYR A 296 -6.86 3.24 -1.10
C TYR A 296 -7.30 3.47 -2.55
N ALA A 297 -7.09 2.51 -3.45
CA ALA A 297 -7.45 2.60 -4.86
C ALA A 297 -8.96 2.77 -5.09
N HIS A 298 -9.82 2.34 -4.16
CA HIS A 298 -11.27 2.57 -4.27
C HIS A 298 -11.65 4.06 -4.16
N MET A 299 -10.73 4.94 -3.73
CA MET A 299 -10.95 6.39 -3.75
C MET A 299 -10.95 6.97 -5.16
N ASP A 300 -10.14 6.38 -6.05
CA ASP A 300 -9.82 6.94 -7.37
C ASP A 300 -10.62 6.24 -8.50
N ILE A 301 -11.54 5.30 -8.19
CA ILE A 301 -12.34 4.55 -9.20
C ILE A 301 -12.99 5.46 -10.24
N LYS A 302 -13.60 6.57 -9.84
CA LYS A 302 -14.31 7.47 -10.77
C LYS A 302 -13.35 8.12 -11.76
N ASP A 303 -12.18 8.52 -11.27
CA ASP A 303 -11.15 9.17 -12.08
C ASP A 303 -10.44 8.15 -12.98
N ASP A 304 -10.22 6.93 -12.47
CA ASP A 304 -9.68 5.80 -13.25
C ASP A 304 -10.57 5.44 -14.44
N VAL A 305 -11.90 5.37 -14.23
CA VAL A 305 -12.88 5.12 -15.31
C VAL A 305 -12.84 6.24 -16.35
N ALA A 306 -12.82 7.49 -15.90
CA ALA A 306 -12.79 8.65 -16.79
C ALA A 306 -11.50 8.72 -17.61
N ALA A 307 -10.37 8.30 -17.03
CA ALA A 307 -9.07 8.26 -17.68
C ALA A 307 -8.81 6.99 -18.50
N GLY A 308 -9.72 6.00 -18.46
CA GLY A 308 -9.54 4.70 -19.11
C GLY A 308 -8.42 3.85 -18.51
N VAL A 309 -8.04 4.12 -17.27
CA VAL A 309 -6.97 3.42 -16.54
C VAL A 309 -7.53 2.13 -15.94
N LYS A 310 -6.78 1.04 -16.07
CA LYS A 310 -7.14 -0.25 -15.47
C LYS A 310 -6.61 -0.32 -14.04
N SER A 311 -7.44 -0.72 -13.08
CA SER A 311 -7.04 -0.87 -11.67
C SER A 311 -7.64 -2.10 -11.01
N ILE A 312 -6.97 -2.62 -9.95
CA ILE A 312 -7.44 -3.77 -9.17
C ILE A 312 -8.85 -3.52 -8.59
N ALA A 313 -9.14 -2.25 -8.24
CA ALA A 313 -10.42 -1.83 -7.70
C ALA A 313 -11.53 -1.98 -8.74
N LEU A 314 -11.27 -1.58 -9.99
CA LEU A 314 -12.19 -1.77 -11.11
C LEU A 314 -12.38 -3.25 -11.45
N ARG A 315 -11.30 -4.01 -11.49
CA ARG A 315 -11.34 -5.44 -11.82
C ARG A 315 -12.14 -6.26 -10.80
N HIS A 316 -12.13 -5.83 -9.53
CA HIS A 316 -12.75 -6.55 -8.42
C HIS A 316 -13.94 -5.83 -7.78
N GLU A 317 -14.56 -4.86 -8.45
CA GLU A 317 -15.66 -4.08 -7.86
C GLU A 317 -16.80 -4.97 -7.31
N GLY A 318 -17.12 -6.07 -8.00
CA GLY A 318 -18.15 -7.02 -7.59
C GLY A 318 -17.75 -8.00 -6.47
N ASN A 319 -16.45 -8.18 -6.19
CA ASN A 319 -15.96 -9.14 -5.20
C ASN A 319 -14.84 -8.60 -4.28
N ALA A 320 -14.69 -7.27 -4.19
CA ALA A 320 -13.59 -6.62 -3.48
C ALA A 320 -13.44 -7.08 -2.03
N LYS A 321 -14.54 -7.27 -1.30
CA LYS A 321 -14.52 -7.77 0.07
C LYS A 321 -13.98 -9.20 0.18
N ALA A 322 -14.30 -10.07 -0.78
CA ALA A 322 -13.77 -11.43 -0.80
C ALA A 322 -12.26 -11.44 -1.08
N VAL A 323 -11.80 -10.58 -1.99
CA VAL A 323 -10.37 -10.39 -2.27
C VAL A 323 -9.63 -9.85 -1.05
N LEU A 324 -10.19 -8.84 -0.38
CA LEU A 324 -9.64 -8.29 0.87
C LEU A 324 -9.56 -9.37 1.96
N SER A 325 -10.61 -10.18 2.15
CA SER A 325 -10.57 -11.30 3.10
C SER A 325 -9.50 -12.33 2.75
N GLY A 326 -9.33 -12.65 1.46
CA GLY A 326 -8.27 -13.56 0.99
C GLY A 326 -6.88 -13.01 1.28
N LEU A 327 -6.63 -11.74 0.94
CA LEU A 327 -5.36 -11.07 1.23
C LEU A 327 -5.07 -10.98 2.74
N ALA A 328 -6.09 -10.73 3.56
CA ALA A 328 -5.95 -10.72 5.01
C ALA A 328 -5.58 -12.10 5.56
N ALA A 329 -6.25 -13.17 5.09
CA ALA A 329 -5.91 -14.53 5.47
C ALA A 329 -4.50 -14.93 5.02
N THR A 330 -4.11 -14.58 3.80
CA THR A 330 -2.75 -14.80 3.29
C THR A 330 -1.70 -14.05 4.12
N GLN A 331 -1.95 -12.78 4.44
CA GLN A 331 -1.06 -11.97 5.26
C GLN A 331 -0.83 -12.59 6.63
N VAL A 332 -1.90 -12.94 7.35
CA VAL A 332 -1.83 -13.53 8.69
C VAL A 332 -1.20 -14.92 8.64
N GLY A 333 -1.55 -15.75 7.66
CA GLY A 333 -0.98 -17.08 7.50
C GLY A 333 0.52 -17.05 7.24
N LEU A 334 0.99 -16.12 6.40
CA LEU A 334 2.42 -15.92 6.14
C LEU A 334 3.15 -15.29 7.33
N LEU A 335 2.48 -14.42 8.11
CA LEU A 335 3.05 -13.89 9.34
C LEU A 335 3.24 -15.00 10.38
N ALA A 336 2.25 -15.88 10.53
CA ALA A 336 2.38 -17.06 11.40
C ALA A 336 3.49 -18.00 10.91
N ALA A 337 3.60 -18.24 9.60
CA ALA A 337 4.69 -19.03 9.02
C ALA A 337 6.07 -18.41 9.30
N ALA A 338 6.20 -17.08 9.29
CA ALA A 338 7.42 -16.39 9.66
C ALA A 338 7.78 -16.63 11.13
N GLY A 339 6.79 -16.61 12.03
CA GLY A 339 6.98 -16.97 13.44
C GLY A 339 7.41 -18.42 13.64
N VAL A 340 6.81 -19.36 12.91
CA VAL A 340 7.20 -20.78 12.97
C VAL A 340 8.66 -20.95 12.52
N ALA A 341 9.03 -20.35 11.39
CA ALA A 341 10.40 -20.43 10.86
C ALA A 341 11.43 -19.76 11.78
N ALA A 342 11.06 -18.67 12.46
CA ALA A 342 11.91 -17.99 13.42
C ALA A 342 11.94 -18.66 14.80
N GLY A 343 11.05 -19.61 15.08
CA GLY A 343 10.87 -20.19 16.41
C GLY A 343 10.28 -19.21 17.43
N ALA A 344 9.41 -18.27 17.01
CA ALA A 344 8.81 -17.26 17.87
C ALA A 344 7.85 -17.84 18.92
N GLY A 345 7.75 -17.18 20.08
CA GLY A 345 6.91 -17.58 21.21
C GLY A 345 5.45 -17.10 21.15
N PRO A 346 4.65 -17.42 22.17
CA PRO A 346 3.21 -17.14 22.21
C PRO A 346 2.84 -15.66 22.15
N LEU A 347 3.67 -14.74 22.65
CA LEU A 347 3.37 -13.30 22.60
C LEU A 347 3.37 -12.77 21.16
N PHE A 348 4.23 -13.30 20.30
CA PHE A 348 4.18 -13.02 18.87
C PHE A 348 2.86 -13.48 18.23
N TYR A 349 2.43 -14.73 18.49
CA TYR A 349 1.20 -15.24 17.91
C TYR A 349 -0.05 -14.50 18.42
N ALA A 350 -0.14 -14.24 19.73
CA ALA A 350 -1.27 -13.54 20.31
C ALA A 350 -1.29 -12.05 19.90
N GLY A 351 -0.16 -11.37 20.04
CA GLY A 351 -0.03 -9.94 19.77
C GLY A 351 0.00 -9.61 18.28
N SER A 352 0.96 -10.17 17.55
CA SER A 352 1.18 -9.83 16.14
C SER A 352 0.18 -10.51 15.22
N CYS A 353 0.07 -11.84 15.25
CA CYS A 353 -0.86 -12.56 14.37
C CYS A 353 -2.31 -12.31 14.76
N GLY A 354 -2.65 -12.41 16.05
CA GLY A 354 -3.99 -12.13 16.56
C GLY A 354 -4.41 -10.67 16.34
N GLY A 355 -3.52 -9.72 16.67
CA GLY A 355 -3.77 -8.30 16.45
C GLY A 355 -3.97 -7.93 14.98
N ALA A 356 -3.14 -8.47 14.07
CA ALA A 356 -3.30 -8.29 12.63
C ALA A 356 -4.60 -8.91 12.11
N ALA A 357 -4.95 -10.11 12.57
CA ALA A 357 -6.19 -10.77 12.18
C ALA A 357 -7.42 -9.94 12.58
N VAL A 358 -7.45 -9.44 13.82
CA VAL A 358 -8.53 -8.58 14.32
C VAL A 358 -8.59 -7.26 13.57
N SER A 359 -7.46 -6.57 13.39
CA SER A 359 -7.44 -5.26 12.72
C SER A 359 -7.90 -5.36 11.26
N LEU A 360 -7.42 -6.37 10.52
CA LEU A 360 -7.77 -6.60 9.12
C LEU A 360 -9.20 -7.10 8.97
N ALA A 361 -9.70 -7.95 9.87
CA ALA A 361 -11.10 -8.38 9.87
C ALA A 361 -12.04 -7.20 10.11
N ILE A 362 -11.73 -6.34 11.09
CA ILE A 362 -12.51 -5.13 11.36
C ILE A 362 -12.47 -4.18 10.16
N MET A 363 -11.29 -3.93 9.59
CA MET A 363 -11.13 -3.07 8.41
C MET A 363 -11.94 -3.62 7.23
N THR A 364 -11.85 -4.92 6.95
CA THR A 364 -12.61 -5.60 5.90
C THR A 364 -14.11 -5.55 6.17
N ALA A 365 -14.57 -5.69 7.39
CA ALA A 365 -16.00 -5.62 7.71
C ALA A 365 -16.55 -4.19 7.61
N ARG A 366 -15.79 -3.19 8.07
CA ARG A 366 -16.28 -1.82 8.27
C ARG A 366 -16.02 -0.86 7.12
N VAL A 367 -15.05 -1.12 6.24
CA VAL A 367 -14.73 -0.18 5.16
C VAL A 367 -15.88 -0.06 4.16
N LYS A 368 -16.32 1.17 3.87
CA LYS A 368 -17.34 1.46 2.87
C LYS A 368 -16.64 1.84 1.57
N LEU A 369 -16.43 0.85 0.70
CA LEU A 369 -15.64 1.00 -0.54
C LEU A 369 -16.18 2.04 -1.54
N ARG A 370 -17.44 2.45 -1.40
CA ARG A 370 -18.07 3.50 -2.23
C ARG A 370 -17.91 4.92 -1.68
N ASP A 371 -17.36 5.06 -0.47
CA ASP A 371 -17.15 6.34 0.21
C ASP A 371 -15.65 6.65 0.28
N PRO A 372 -15.13 7.56 -0.58
CA PRO A 372 -13.70 7.89 -0.61
C PRO A 372 -13.16 8.42 0.73
N SER A 373 -13.97 9.13 1.52
CA SER A 373 -13.55 9.64 2.82
C SER A 373 -13.40 8.51 3.83
N ASN A 374 -14.29 7.52 3.77
CA ASN A 374 -14.20 6.33 4.60
C ASN A 374 -13.01 5.43 4.20
N CYS A 375 -12.75 5.26 2.90
CA CYS A 375 -11.58 4.56 2.40
C CYS A 375 -10.28 5.24 2.86
N TRP A 376 -10.19 6.57 2.79
CA TRP A 376 -9.04 7.32 3.29
C TRP A 376 -8.80 7.09 4.79
N TRP A 377 -9.87 7.12 5.59
CA TRP A 377 -9.77 6.89 7.02
C TRP A 377 -9.24 5.48 7.32
N TRP A 378 -9.76 4.45 6.67
CA TRP A 378 -9.32 3.06 6.87
C TRP A 378 -7.92 2.80 6.32
N PHE A 379 -7.56 3.38 5.17
CA PHE A 379 -6.20 3.32 4.66
C PHE A 379 -5.21 3.95 5.65
N ARG A 380 -5.55 5.09 6.26
CA ARG A 380 -4.67 5.77 7.22
C ARG A 380 -4.62 5.03 8.56
N TYR A 381 -5.74 4.94 9.25
CA TYR A 381 -5.78 4.44 10.63
C TYR A 381 -5.81 2.93 10.71
N GLY A 382 -6.46 2.24 9.76
CA GLY A 382 -6.44 0.78 9.71
C GLY A 382 -5.05 0.21 9.46
N SER A 383 -4.25 0.87 8.62
CA SER A 383 -2.84 0.55 8.44
C SER A 383 -2.02 0.81 9.70
N TYR A 384 -2.28 1.90 10.44
CA TYR A 384 -1.64 2.12 11.75
C TYR A 384 -2.01 1.05 12.78
N PHE A 385 -3.28 0.63 12.84
CA PHE A 385 -3.71 -0.40 13.77
C PHE A 385 -3.05 -1.74 13.46
N THR A 386 -3.03 -2.14 12.19
CA THR A 386 -2.41 -3.40 11.78
C THR A 386 -0.91 -3.37 11.99
N GLY A 387 -0.24 -2.30 11.53
CA GLY A 387 1.20 -2.16 11.69
C GLY A 387 1.62 -2.08 13.15
N GLY A 388 0.93 -1.24 13.93
CA GLY A 388 1.18 -1.09 15.36
C GLY A 388 0.95 -2.38 16.15
N ALA A 389 -0.09 -3.16 15.82
CA ALA A 389 -0.34 -4.45 16.46
C ALA A 389 0.79 -5.46 16.19
N ILE A 390 1.23 -5.57 14.93
CA ILE A 390 2.35 -6.46 14.56
C ILE A 390 3.63 -6.04 15.28
N THR A 391 3.98 -4.74 15.24
CA THR A 391 5.16 -4.22 15.95
C THR A 391 5.07 -4.46 17.45
N MET A 392 3.92 -4.21 18.07
CA MET A 392 3.75 -4.39 19.51
C MET A 392 3.91 -5.85 19.94
N GLY A 393 3.28 -6.80 19.22
CA GLY A 393 3.43 -8.22 19.54
C GLY A 393 4.88 -8.71 19.39
N LEU A 394 5.58 -8.26 18.34
CA LEU A 394 7.00 -8.56 18.14
C LEU A 394 7.89 -7.94 19.21
N PHE A 395 7.57 -6.71 19.64
CA PHE A 395 8.30 -6.03 20.71
C PHE A 395 8.10 -6.72 22.06
N LEU A 396 6.88 -7.16 22.38
CA LEU A 396 6.59 -7.91 23.59
C LEU A 396 7.29 -9.28 23.58
N GLU A 397 7.33 -9.95 22.43
CA GLU A 397 8.09 -11.20 22.26
C GLU A 397 9.59 -10.98 22.46
N TYR A 398 10.16 -9.92 21.87
CA TYR A 398 11.54 -9.52 22.10
C TYR A 398 11.82 -9.28 23.59
N LEU A 399 10.97 -8.50 24.27
CA LEU A 399 11.16 -8.16 25.68
C LEU A 399 11.06 -9.41 26.57
N ALA A 400 10.12 -10.31 26.29
CA ALA A 400 9.96 -11.55 27.05
C ALA A 400 11.18 -12.45 26.93
N ARG A 401 11.78 -12.56 25.74
CA ARG A 401 13.03 -13.30 25.54
C ARG A 401 14.22 -12.62 26.19
N TYR A 402 14.32 -11.30 26.05
CA TYR A 402 15.41 -10.52 26.64
C TYR A 402 15.41 -10.55 28.17
N LEU A 403 14.22 -10.65 28.78
CA LEU A 403 14.04 -10.80 30.23
C LEU A 403 13.95 -12.26 30.69
N GLU A 404 14.21 -13.23 29.81
CA GLU A 404 14.21 -14.67 30.12
C GLU A 404 12.88 -15.17 30.73
N TRP A 405 11.75 -14.63 30.27
CA TRP A 405 10.43 -15.00 30.77
C TRP A 405 9.99 -16.41 30.33
N TYR A 406 10.46 -16.84 29.16
CA TYR A 406 10.38 -18.25 28.78
C TYR A 406 11.56 -18.95 29.45
N GLY A 407 11.29 -19.74 30.50
CA GLY A 407 12.33 -20.55 31.16
C GLY A 407 13.02 -21.52 30.18
N GLU A 408 14.06 -22.22 30.65
CA GLU A 408 14.93 -23.10 29.84
C GLU A 408 14.17 -24.17 29.00
N ASP A 409 12.91 -24.46 29.31
CA ASP A 409 12.11 -25.52 28.68
C ASP A 409 11.64 -25.25 27.24
N VAL A 410 11.87 -24.06 26.67
CA VAL A 410 11.49 -23.73 25.28
C VAL A 410 12.69 -23.71 24.31
N ASP A 411 13.92 -23.65 24.81
CA ASP A 411 15.16 -23.60 24.02
C ASP A 411 15.64 -25.01 23.59
N GLY A 412 14.76 -25.79 22.99
CA GLY A 412 15.05 -27.13 22.44
C GLY A 412 15.99 -27.16 21.22
N SER A 413 16.75 -26.08 20.96
CA SER A 413 17.80 -26.03 19.96
C SER A 413 19.17 -25.84 20.63
N GLY A 414 19.75 -26.97 21.07
CA GLY A 414 21.17 -27.18 21.32
C GLY A 414 22.03 -25.94 21.63
N ARG A 415 21.79 -25.28 22.77
CA ARG A 415 22.85 -24.49 23.41
C ARG A 415 23.89 -25.49 23.89
N GLU A 416 24.98 -25.65 23.14
CA GLU A 416 26.20 -26.23 23.71
C GLU A 416 26.66 -25.31 24.85
N ASP A 417 26.72 -25.91 26.04
CA ASP A 417 27.10 -25.27 27.29
C ASP A 417 28.48 -24.59 27.18
N ALA A 418 28.52 -23.28 27.41
CA ALA A 418 29.76 -22.61 27.78
C ALA A 418 30.14 -23.03 29.21
N PRO A 419 31.41 -23.41 29.48
CA PRO A 419 31.79 -23.92 30.80
C PRO A 419 31.69 -22.82 31.85
N LYS A 420 30.93 -23.10 32.92
CA LYS A 420 30.92 -22.32 34.15
C LYS A 420 32.34 -22.26 34.70
N VAL A 421 32.94 -21.07 34.73
CA VAL A 421 34.16 -20.82 35.47
C VAL A 421 33.82 -20.98 36.95
N GLN A 422 34.27 -22.09 37.50
CA GLN A 422 34.15 -22.42 38.91
C GLN A 422 35.19 -21.57 39.66
N GLU A 423 34.72 -20.59 40.41
CA GLU A 423 35.49 -19.84 41.38
C GLU A 423 35.78 -20.79 42.55
N GLU A 424 36.98 -21.38 42.60
CA GLU A 424 37.49 -22.06 43.79
C GLU A 424 38.44 -21.12 44.55
N LEU A 425 38.03 -20.85 45.79
CA LEU A 425 38.81 -20.58 47.03
C LEU A 425 39.89 -19.50 47.07
#